data_AF-A0A223ZRL2-F1
#
_entry.id   AF-A0A223ZRL2-F1
#
_cell.length_a   1.000
_cell.length_b   1.000
_cell.length_c   1.000
_cell.angle_alpha   90.00
_cell.angle_beta   90.00
_cell.angle_gamma   90.00
#
_symmetry.space_group_name_H-M   'P 1'
#
loop_
_entity.id
_entity.type
_entity.pdbx_description
1 polymer ?
#
loop_
_entity_poly.entity_id
_entity_poly.type
_entity_poly.pdbx_seq_one_letter_code
_entity_poly.pdbx_strand_id
1 'polypeptide(L)'
;DIQPGVDIVIGPGTEIIAGEGLIVTAGGVGTGPATGTFATTCTPGPWHIHRMLEAAEAFPMNLGFLGKGNASLTPALTEQVQAGAIG
;
A
#
# COMPACT_ATOMS: atom_id res chain seq x y z
N ASP A 1 7.36 -4.84 -14.15
CA ASP A 1 7.12 -5.18 -12.73
C ASP A 1 8.10 -4.48 -11.76
N ILE A 2 8.95 -3.56 -12.24
CA ILE A 2 9.75 -2.64 -11.42
C ILE A 2 9.73 -1.32 -12.19
N GLN A 3 9.19 -0.26 -11.59
CA GLN A 3 9.08 1.03 -12.27
C GLN A 3 10.36 1.86 -12.03
N PRO A 4 10.80 2.67 -13.00
CA PRO A 4 12.02 3.47 -12.84
C PRO A 4 11.89 4.44 -11.66
N GLY A 5 12.81 4.37 -10.71
CA GLY A 5 12.84 5.24 -9.52
C GLY A 5 12.05 4.72 -8.32
N VAL A 6 11.44 3.53 -8.42
CA VAL A 6 10.72 2.89 -7.32
C VAL A 6 11.30 1.48 -7.12
N ASP A 7 12.05 1.28 -6.03
CA ASP A 7 12.68 -0.01 -5.71
C ASP A 7 11.68 -1.05 -5.16
N ILE A 8 10.44 -0.64 -4.89
CA ILE A 8 9.37 -1.53 -4.44
C ILE A 8 8.60 -2.08 -5.64
N VAL A 9 8.62 -3.41 -5.80
CA VAL A 9 7.78 -4.11 -6.78
C VAL A 9 6.34 -3.98 -6.31
N ILE A 10 5.45 -3.34 -7.08
CA ILE A 10 4.01 -3.41 -6.88
C ILE A 10 3.53 -4.65 -7.64
N GLY A 11 3.00 -5.65 -6.93
CA GLY A 11 2.69 -6.94 -7.52
C GLY A 11 1.44 -6.89 -8.42
N PRO A 12 1.36 -7.76 -9.45
CA PRO A 12 0.30 -7.74 -10.46
C PRO A 12 -1.11 -8.05 -9.92
N GLY A 13 -1.22 -8.57 -8.69
CA GLY A 13 -2.51 -8.95 -8.11
C GLY A 13 -3.43 -7.78 -7.78
N THR A 14 -2.89 -6.64 -7.31
CA THR A 14 -3.70 -5.48 -6.92
C THR A 14 -3.88 -4.50 -8.09
N GLU A 15 -2.87 -4.37 -8.94
CA GLU A 15 -2.82 -3.41 -10.05
C GLU A 15 -3.72 -3.81 -11.23
N ILE A 16 -3.69 -5.09 -11.65
CA ILE A 16 -4.43 -5.57 -12.83
C ILE A 16 -5.95 -5.57 -12.61
N ILE A 17 -6.42 -5.72 -11.36
CA ILE A 17 -7.86 -5.80 -11.05
C ILE A 17 -8.52 -4.42 -11.06
N ALA A 18 -7.82 -3.38 -10.61
CA ALA A 18 -8.44 -2.07 -10.41
C ALA A 18 -8.45 -1.21 -11.68
N GLY A 19 -7.36 -1.22 -12.46
CA GLY A 19 -7.24 -0.42 -13.67
C GLY A 19 -8.12 -0.89 -14.84
N GLU A 20 -8.30 -2.21 -15.03
CA GLU A 20 -9.08 -2.75 -16.16
C GLU A 20 -9.93 -3.99 -15.75
N GLY A 21 -11.05 -3.80 -15.06
CA GLY A 21 -11.69 -2.50 -14.95
C GLY A 21 -13.02 -2.42 -14.23
N LEU A 22 -13.34 -1.15 -13.95
CA LEU A 22 -14.50 -0.58 -13.26
C LEU A 22 -14.25 -0.15 -11.79
N ILE A 23 -13.03 -0.30 -11.25
CA ILE A 23 -12.69 0.21 -9.90
C ILE A 23 -11.67 1.36 -10.00
N VAL A 24 -12.15 2.59 -9.91
CA VAL A 24 -11.30 3.80 -9.95
C VAL A 24 -10.62 4.10 -8.61
N THR A 25 -10.92 3.34 -7.55
CA THR A 25 -10.37 3.55 -6.22
C THR A 25 -10.11 2.23 -5.51
N ALA A 26 -8.85 1.91 -5.24
CA ALA A 26 -8.47 0.73 -4.45
C ALA A 26 -8.01 1.12 -3.05
N GLY A 27 -8.57 0.47 -2.03
CA GLY A 27 -8.14 0.59 -0.63
C GLY A 27 -7.55 -0.72 -0.13
N GLY A 28 -6.65 -0.66 0.85
CA GLY A 28 -6.05 -1.87 1.45
C GLY A 28 -4.97 -2.51 0.58
N VAL A 29 -4.14 -1.68 -0.05
CA VAL A 29 -3.01 -2.15 -0.84
C VAL A 29 -1.84 -2.52 0.08
N GLY A 30 -1.06 -3.55 -0.27
CA GLY A 30 0.16 -3.96 0.43
C GLY A 30 1.43 -3.71 -0.39
N THR A 31 2.58 -4.13 0.14
CA THR A 31 3.92 -3.83 -0.42
C THR A 31 4.34 -4.78 -1.55
N GLY A 32 3.44 -5.07 -2.48
CA GLY A 32 3.70 -5.96 -3.61
C GLY A 32 3.74 -7.45 -3.29
N PRO A 33 4.50 -8.29 -4.04
CA PRO A 33 4.45 -9.75 -3.95
C PRO A 33 5.21 -10.32 -2.74
N ALA A 34 5.02 -9.72 -1.56
CA ALA A 34 5.54 -10.21 -0.30
C ALA A 34 4.53 -11.17 0.35
N THR A 35 5.03 -12.16 1.11
CA THR A 35 4.18 -13.13 1.83
C THR A 35 3.11 -12.43 2.70
N GLY A 36 3.45 -11.28 3.30
CA GLY A 36 2.51 -10.49 4.10
C GLY A 36 1.36 -9.88 3.29
N THR A 37 1.63 -9.38 2.08
CA THR A 37 0.62 -8.79 1.18
C THR A 37 -0.32 -9.85 0.62
N PHE A 38 0.19 -11.06 0.36
CA PHE A 38 -0.67 -12.17 -0.06
C PHE A 38 -1.64 -12.61 1.04
N ALA A 39 -1.32 -12.36 2.30
CA ALA A 39 -2.13 -12.73 3.46
C ALA A 39 -3.01 -11.59 3.99
N THR A 40 -2.59 -10.33 3.80
CA THR A 40 -3.20 -9.16 4.43
C THR A 40 -3.16 -7.94 3.50
N THR A 41 -4.13 -7.05 3.64
CA THR A 41 -4.25 -5.78 2.90
C THR A 41 -3.44 -4.64 3.55
N CYS A 42 -2.35 -4.95 4.25
CA CYS A 42 -1.61 -4.00 5.06
C CYS A 42 -0.32 -3.53 4.38
N THR A 43 -0.05 -2.23 4.47
CA THR A 43 1.25 -1.58 4.21
C THR A 43 1.88 -1.23 5.57
N PRO A 44 2.74 -2.10 6.14
CA PRO A 44 3.10 -2.02 7.55
C PRO A 44 4.19 -0.98 7.83
N GLY A 45 3.85 0.05 8.62
CA GLY A 45 4.81 1.01 9.15
C GLY A 45 5.10 2.21 8.22
N PRO A 46 5.65 3.31 8.77
CA PRO A 46 5.80 4.58 8.05
C PRO A 46 6.60 4.51 6.75
N TRP A 47 7.73 3.78 6.77
CA TRP A 47 8.62 3.70 5.61
C TRP A 47 7.93 3.06 4.40
N HIS A 48 7.19 1.96 4.61
CA HIS A 48 6.46 1.31 3.54
C HIS A 48 5.31 2.19 3.03
N ILE A 49 4.61 2.89 3.92
CA ILE A 49 3.54 3.82 3.53
C ILE A 49 4.08 4.91 2.61
N HIS A 50 5.21 5.53 2.96
CA HIS A 50 5.84 6.56 2.11
C HIS A 50 6.27 6.01 0.75
N ARG A 51 6.91 4.83 0.70
CA ARG A 51 7.29 4.19 -0.57
C ARG A 51 6.09 3.84 -1.45
N MET A 52 5.00 3.39 -0.84
CA MET A 52 3.77 3.06 -1.56
C MET A 52 3.04 4.31 -2.05
N LEU A 53 3.06 5.41 -1.30
CA LEU A 53 2.55 6.71 -1.75
C LEU A 53 3.36 7.24 -2.95
N GLU A 54 4.68 7.13 -2.93
CA GLU A 54 5.52 7.48 -4.08
C GLU A 54 5.23 6.59 -5.29
N ALA A 55 5.02 5.29 -5.07
CA ALA A 55 4.61 4.38 -6.14
C ALA A 55 3.21 4.70 -6.69
N ALA A 56 2.31 5.24 -5.85
CA ALA A 56 0.94 5.57 -6.23
C ALA A 56 0.86 6.63 -7.35
N GLU A 57 1.83 7.56 -7.39
CA GLU A 57 1.91 8.61 -8.42
C GLU A 57 2.06 8.05 -9.85
N ALA A 58 2.50 6.80 -9.99
CA ALA A 58 2.61 6.15 -11.29
C ALA A 58 1.28 5.64 -11.83
N PHE A 59 0.22 5.59 -11.01
CA PHE A 59 -1.05 4.99 -11.39
C PHE A 59 -2.14 6.03 -11.65
N PRO A 60 -2.89 5.94 -12.77
CA PRO A 60 -3.98 6.85 -13.08
C PRO A 60 -5.28 6.48 -12.32
N MET A 61 -5.18 6.16 -11.03
CA MET A 61 -6.33 5.81 -10.18
C MET A 61 -6.10 6.18 -8.71
N ASN A 62 -7.17 6.33 -7.94
CA ASN A 62 -7.05 6.64 -6.51
C ASN A 62 -6.60 5.41 -5.73
N LEU A 63 -5.61 5.57 -4.85
CA LEU A 63 -5.10 4.50 -3.99
C LEU A 63 -5.12 4.90 -2.52
N GLY A 64 -5.56 3.97 -1.67
CA GLY A 64 -5.59 4.10 -0.22
C GLY A 64 -4.85 2.95 0.47
N PHE A 65 -3.97 3.28 1.42
CA PHE A 65 -3.12 2.31 2.12
C PHE A 65 -3.62 2.09 3.55
N LEU A 66 -3.82 0.82 3.92
CA LEU A 66 -4.16 0.44 5.30
C LEU A 66 -2.89 0.07 6.04
N GLY A 67 -2.74 0.55 7.26
CA GLY A 67 -1.66 0.20 8.16
C GLY A 67 -1.87 -1.18 8.80
N LYS A 68 -0.88 -1.60 9.58
CA LYS A 68 -0.96 -2.78 10.41
C LYS A 68 -1.68 -2.45 11.72
N GLY A 69 -2.86 -3.03 11.91
CA GLY A 69 -3.72 -2.76 13.08
C GLY A 69 -3.30 -3.45 14.38
N ASN A 70 -2.29 -4.33 14.36
CA ASN A 70 -1.83 -5.02 15.57
C ASN A 70 -0.55 -4.39 16.15
N ALA A 71 -0.69 -3.72 17.29
CA ALA A 71 0.41 -3.27 18.12
C ALA A 71 0.01 -3.32 19.60
N SER A 72 0.94 -3.65 20.48
CA SER A 72 0.71 -3.63 21.94
C SER A 72 0.78 -2.23 22.54
N LEU A 73 1.27 -1.25 21.76
CA LEU A 73 1.44 0.13 22.18
C LEU A 73 0.88 1.05 21.08
N THR A 74 0.14 2.07 21.48
CA THR A 74 -0.49 3.05 20.59
C THR A 74 0.47 3.78 19.65
N PRO A 75 1.71 4.17 20.03
CA PRO A 75 2.61 4.93 19.16
C PRO A 75 2.86 4.28 17.79
N ALA A 76 2.96 2.95 17.73
CA ALA A 76 3.16 2.21 16.49
C ALA A 76 1.94 2.24 15.54
N LEU A 77 0.75 2.54 16.06
CA LEU A 77 -0.45 2.78 15.25
C LEU A 77 -0.49 4.23 14.79
N THR A 78 -0.20 5.17 15.71
CA THR A 78 -0.22 6.61 15.42
C THR A 78 0.78 7.00 14.33
N GLU A 79 1.99 6.42 14.34
CA GLU A 79 3.01 6.70 13.32
C GLU A 79 2.55 6.32 11.90
N GLN A 80 1.73 5.25 11.77
CA GLN A 80 1.22 4.81 10.48
C GLN A 80 0.16 5.78 9.95
N VAL A 81 -0.75 6.25 10.80
CA VAL A 81 -1.73 7.28 10.44
C VAL A 81 -1.03 8.57 10.04
N GLN A 82 -0.01 9.00 10.81
CA GLN A 82 0.79 10.19 10.49
C GLN A 82 1.56 10.05 9.16
N ALA A 83 1.97 8.83 8.80
CA ALA A 83 2.64 8.56 7.54
C ALA A 83 1.68 8.57 6.33
N GLY A 84 0.36 8.52 6.56
CA GLY A 84 -0.66 8.56 5.50
C GLY A 84 -1.53 7.31 5.39
N ALA A 85 -1.50 6.39 6.36
CA ALA A 85 -2.47 5.29 6.40
C ALA A 85 -3.89 5.84 6.60
N ILE A 86 -4.86 5.27 5.88
CA ILE A 86 -6.28 5.66 5.95
C ILE A 86 -7.07 4.83 6.98
N GLY A 87 -6.44 3.81 7.57
CA GLY A 87 -7.03 2.89 8.54
C GLY A 87 -6.09 1.77 8.94
#